data_AF-A0ABD2N5E7-F1
#
_entry.id   AF-A0ABD2N5E7-F1
#
_cell.length_a   1.000
_cell.length_b   1.000
_cell.length_c   1.000
_cell.angle_alpha   90.00
_cell.angle_beta   90.00
_cell.angle_gamma   90.00
#
_symmetry.space_group_name_H-M   'P 1'
#
loop_
_entity.id
_entity.type
_entity.pdbx_description
1 polymer ?
#
loop_
_entity_poly.entity_id
_entity_poly.type
_entity_poly.pdbx_seq_one_letter_code
_entity_poly.pdbx_strand_id
1 'polypeptide(L)'
;MLNFMNTELCLFGDYNLRSLTWSNDELGVSLPPIVEPGLVVGNIFGLLNLFQVNKMMNSNGSLLDLLFTTNSVTEVRLADYPLLTLDIYCGHPAFEFDVARRITEGMSLSESFLDFSNGSFDKINEYLESIHWEQEFLNSGLDACVERF
;
A
#
# COMPACT_ATOMS: atom_id res chain seq x y z
N MET A 1 16.26 -18.74 -3.09
CA MET A 1 14.89 -18.94 -2.57
C MET A 1 14.90 -18.42 -1.14
N LEU A 2 14.37 -17.21 -0.91
CA LEU A 2 14.35 -16.63 0.44
C LEU A 2 13.33 -17.41 1.27
N ASN A 3 13.82 -18.10 2.31
CA ASN A 3 13.02 -19.01 3.10
C ASN A 3 12.37 -18.22 4.26
N PHE A 4 11.16 -17.68 4.05
CA PHE A 4 10.38 -16.97 5.08
C PHE A 4 9.71 -17.91 6.11
N MET A 5 10.13 -19.17 6.19
CA MET A 5 9.46 -20.28 6.90
C MET A 5 9.21 -20.08 8.41
N ASN A 6 9.57 -18.94 8.99
CA ASN A 6 9.31 -18.64 10.40
C ASN A 6 8.91 -17.19 10.68
N THR A 7 8.47 -16.43 9.68
CA THR A 7 8.04 -15.04 9.86
C THR A 7 6.63 -14.87 9.31
N GLU A 8 5.74 -14.31 10.12
CA GLU A 8 4.43 -13.86 9.65
C GLU A 8 4.64 -12.56 8.86
N LEU A 9 4.29 -12.56 7.57
CA LEU A 9 4.33 -11.38 6.71
C LEU A 9 2.91 -10.85 6.57
N CYS A 10 2.71 -9.57 6.91
CA CYS A 10 1.46 -8.85 6.69
C CYS A 10 1.75 -7.65 5.78
N LEU A 11 1.09 -7.59 4.63
CA LEU A 11 1.14 -6.49 3.69
C LEU A 11 -0.24 -5.84 3.64
N PHE A 12 -0.35 -4.57 4.00
CA PHE A 12 -1.61 -3.84 3.97
C PHE A 12 -1.42 -2.42 3.42
N GLY A 13 -2.47 -1.90 2.79
CA GLY A 13 -2.47 -0.54 2.27
C GLY A 13 -3.58 -0.31 1.25
N ASP A 14 -3.57 0.87 0.66
CA ASP A 14 -4.46 1.24 -0.45
C ASP A 14 -3.83 0.80 -1.78
N TYR A 15 -4.41 -0.23 -2.40
CA TYR A 15 -3.94 -0.75 -3.68
C TYR A 15 -4.60 -0.03 -4.87
N ASN A 16 -5.71 0.69 -4.65
CA ASN A 16 -6.53 1.31 -5.68
C ASN A 16 -6.94 0.38 -6.85
N LEU A 17 -6.96 -0.94 -6.62
CA LEU A 17 -7.31 -1.94 -7.62
C LEU A 17 -8.82 -2.20 -7.65
N ARG A 18 -9.51 -1.49 -8.53
CA ARG A 18 -10.98 -1.56 -8.67
C ARG A 18 -11.44 -2.79 -9.46
N SER A 19 -12.68 -3.20 -9.20
CA SER A 19 -13.38 -4.25 -9.95
C SER A 19 -12.70 -5.62 -9.96
N LEU A 20 -11.85 -5.90 -8.97
CA LEU A 20 -11.25 -7.20 -8.75
C LEU A 20 -12.03 -7.99 -7.70
N THR A 21 -12.19 -9.29 -7.97
CA THR A 21 -12.66 -10.24 -6.97
C THR A 21 -11.47 -11.10 -6.57
N TRP A 22 -10.95 -10.84 -5.38
CA TRP A 22 -9.88 -11.63 -4.78
C TRP A 22 -10.45 -12.95 -4.25
N SER A 23 -9.73 -14.04 -4.51
CA SER A 23 -10.08 -15.36 -4.00
C SER A 23 -8.83 -16.03 -3.45
N ASN A 24 -8.98 -16.98 -2.55
CA ASN A 24 -7.87 -17.78 -2.05
C ASN A 24 -8.08 -19.25 -2.44
N ASP A 25 -7.00 -19.94 -2.77
CA ASP A 25 -6.91 -21.39 -2.85
C ASP A 25 -6.06 -21.94 -1.70
N GLU A 26 -5.69 -23.23 -1.75
CA GLU A 26 -4.86 -23.88 -0.72
C GLU A 26 -3.43 -23.31 -0.63
N LEU A 27 -2.96 -22.65 -1.69
CA LEU A 27 -1.61 -22.13 -1.83
C LEU A 27 -1.53 -20.61 -1.68
N GLY A 28 -2.64 -19.88 -1.61
CA GLY A 28 -2.66 -18.44 -1.37
C GLY A 28 -3.70 -17.73 -2.21
N VAL A 29 -3.46 -16.45 -2.50
CA VAL A 29 -4.36 -15.64 -3.31
C VAL A 29 -4.27 -16.05 -4.77
N SER A 30 -5.44 -16.11 -5.40
CA SER A 30 -5.63 -16.41 -6.81
C SER A 30 -6.62 -15.40 -7.42
N LEU A 31 -6.31 -14.98 -8.65
CA LEU A 31 -7.14 -14.08 -9.44
C LEU A 31 -7.48 -14.70 -10.79
N PRO A 32 -8.68 -14.43 -11.34
CA PRO A 32 -8.99 -14.81 -12.71
C PRO A 32 -8.06 -14.09 -13.70
N PRO A 33 -7.67 -14.75 -14.81
CA PRO A 33 -6.60 -14.31 -15.72
C PRO A 33 -6.93 -13.08 -16.59
N ILE A 34 -7.94 -12.29 -16.25
CA ILE A 34 -8.54 -11.30 -17.16
C ILE A 34 -8.18 -9.85 -16.78
N VAL A 35 -7.63 -9.58 -15.59
CA VAL A 35 -7.59 -8.21 -15.04
C VAL A 35 -6.18 -7.74 -14.67
N GLU A 36 -5.53 -7.01 -15.58
CA GLU A 36 -4.39 -6.15 -15.26
C GLU A 36 -4.89 -4.83 -14.66
N PRO A 37 -4.23 -4.23 -13.64
CA PRO A 37 -2.94 -4.57 -13.02
C PRO A 37 -2.99 -5.55 -11.84
N GLY A 38 -4.17 -6.08 -11.49
CA GLY A 38 -4.35 -7.01 -10.38
C GLY A 38 -3.56 -8.30 -10.52
N LEU A 39 -3.37 -8.77 -11.76
CA LEU A 39 -2.69 -10.03 -12.05
C LEU A 39 -1.24 -10.06 -11.56
N VAL A 40 -0.50 -8.95 -11.70
CA VAL A 40 0.87 -8.84 -11.19
C VAL A 40 0.91 -9.07 -9.68
N VAL A 41 0.02 -8.38 -8.95
CA VAL A 41 -0.10 -8.51 -7.50
C VAL A 41 -0.52 -9.92 -7.12
N GLY A 42 -1.56 -10.46 -7.75
CA GLY A 42 -2.06 -11.83 -7.49
C GLY A 42 -1.00 -12.90 -7.74
N ASN A 43 -0.26 -12.82 -8.84
CA ASN A 43 0.79 -13.79 -9.17
C ASN A 43 1.96 -13.75 -8.18
N ILE A 44 2.45 -12.56 -7.83
CA ILE A 44 3.56 -12.42 -6.89
C ILE A 44 3.13 -12.87 -5.50
N PHE A 45 1.93 -12.48 -5.06
CA PHE A 45 1.44 -12.78 -3.72
C PHE A 45 1.04 -14.25 -3.58
N GLY A 46 0.48 -14.86 -4.62
CA GLY A 46 0.26 -16.30 -4.70
C GLY A 46 1.59 -17.08 -4.65
N LEU A 47 2.64 -16.63 -5.35
CA LEU A 47 3.98 -17.24 -5.26
C LEU A 47 4.57 -17.19 -3.84
N LEU A 48 4.21 -16.17 -3.05
CA LEU A 48 4.66 -15.99 -1.67
C LEU A 48 3.74 -16.67 -0.63
N ASN A 49 2.76 -17.46 -1.07
CA ASN A 49 1.75 -18.09 -0.22
C ASN A 49 1.01 -17.10 0.68
N LEU A 50 0.70 -15.91 0.16
CA LEU A 50 -0.08 -14.90 0.87
C LEU A 50 -1.56 -15.06 0.59
N PHE A 51 -2.38 -14.88 1.61
CA PHE A 51 -3.83 -14.94 1.57
C PHE A 51 -4.42 -13.54 1.70
N GLN A 52 -5.40 -13.23 0.87
CA GLN A 52 -6.19 -12.00 0.98
C GLN A 52 -7.29 -12.21 2.03
N VAL A 53 -7.25 -11.49 3.16
CA VAL A 53 -8.06 -11.82 4.35
C VAL A 53 -9.17 -10.82 4.67
N ASN A 54 -9.04 -9.55 4.26
CA ASN A 54 -10.05 -8.53 4.54
C ASN A 54 -11.16 -8.50 3.48
N LYS A 55 -12.41 -8.17 3.83
CA LYS A 55 -13.54 -8.14 2.87
C LYS A 55 -14.30 -6.83 2.86
N MET A 56 -13.75 -5.80 3.50
CA MET A 56 -14.44 -4.55 3.75
C MET A 56 -14.48 -3.69 2.50
N MET A 57 -15.64 -3.66 1.84
CA MET A 57 -15.89 -2.77 0.71
C MET A 57 -16.12 -1.34 1.21
N ASN A 58 -15.77 -0.38 0.36
CA ASN A 58 -16.14 1.01 0.56
C ASN A 58 -17.62 1.27 0.23
N SER A 59 -18.05 2.52 0.44
CA SER A 59 -19.40 2.99 0.14
C SER A 59 -19.83 2.82 -1.32
N ASN A 60 -18.87 2.66 -2.24
CA ASN A 60 -19.10 2.42 -3.67
C ASN A 60 -19.06 0.93 -4.05
N GLY A 61 -19.01 0.02 -3.07
CA GLY A 61 -18.93 -1.42 -3.30
C GLY A 61 -17.58 -1.90 -3.86
N SER A 62 -16.53 -1.08 -3.75
CA SER A 62 -15.17 -1.43 -4.18
C SER A 62 -14.29 -1.79 -2.97
N LEU A 63 -13.47 -2.84 -3.12
CA LEU A 63 -12.45 -3.20 -2.15
C LEU A 63 -11.10 -2.61 -2.60
N LEU A 64 -10.69 -1.49 -1.98
CA LEU A 64 -9.49 -0.75 -2.35
C LEU A 64 -8.33 -1.02 -1.40
N ASP A 65 -8.62 -1.00 -0.10
CA ASP A 65 -7.68 -1.36 0.93
C ASP A 65 -7.62 -2.88 1.03
N LEU A 66 -6.42 -3.45 0.89
CA LEU A 66 -6.21 -4.89 0.93
C LEU A 66 -5.21 -5.24 2.02
N LEU A 67 -5.43 -6.37 2.66
CA LEU A 67 -4.54 -7.01 3.60
C LEU A 67 -4.24 -8.42 3.09
N PHE A 68 -2.96 -8.67 2.84
CA PHE A 68 -2.40 -9.95 2.49
C PHE A 68 -1.52 -10.46 3.61
N THR A 69 -1.65 -11.73 3.98
CA THR A 69 -0.83 -12.32 5.03
C THR A 69 -0.52 -13.78 4.77
N THR A 70 0.61 -14.27 5.28
CA THR A 70 0.91 -15.71 5.34
C THR A 70 -0.05 -16.50 6.24
N ASN A 71 -0.81 -15.81 7.10
CA ASN A 71 -1.74 -16.40 8.04
C ASN A 71 -3.19 -16.36 7.51
N SER A 72 -3.66 -17.46 6.93
CA SER A 72 -4.99 -17.53 6.31
C SER A 72 -6.16 -17.43 7.30
N VAL A 73 -5.91 -17.56 8.61
CA VAL A 73 -6.94 -17.48 9.65
C VAL A 73 -6.98 -16.11 10.34
N THR A 74 -6.22 -15.13 9.86
CA THR A 74 -6.28 -13.76 10.39
C THR A 74 -7.69 -13.18 10.24
N GLU A 75 -8.30 -12.86 11.37
CA GLU A 75 -9.60 -12.20 11.42
C GLU A 75 -9.43 -10.68 11.25
N VAL A 76 -10.23 -10.11 10.36
CA VAL A 76 -10.26 -8.67 10.09
C VAL A 76 -11.66 -8.16 10.35
N ARG A 77 -11.78 -7.10 11.14
CA ARG A 77 -13.05 -6.45 11.45
C ARG A 77 -12.98 -4.95 11.22
N LEU A 78 -14.15 -4.31 11.11
CA LEU A 78 -14.19 -2.85 11.13
C LEU A 78 -13.68 -2.32 12.46
N ALA A 79 -12.95 -1.21 12.43
CA ALA A 79 -12.46 -0.57 13.63
C ALA A 79 -13.63 0.06 14.41
N ASP A 80 -13.78 -0.31 15.68
CA ASP A 80 -14.81 0.27 16.56
C ASP A 80 -14.53 1.75 16.84
N TYR A 81 -13.25 2.11 16.87
CA TYR A 81 -12.76 3.46 17.17
C TYR A 81 -11.73 3.89 16.13
N PRO A 82 -12.15 4.43 14.97
CA PRO A 82 -11.22 4.90 13.96
C PRO A 82 -10.40 6.10 14.49
N LEU A 83 -9.09 6.08 14.23
CA LEU A 83 -8.17 7.14 14.66
C LEU A 83 -8.39 8.47 13.94
N LEU A 84 -8.97 8.42 12.75
CA LEU A 84 -9.33 9.58 11.95
C LEU A 84 -10.85 9.61 11.79
N THR A 85 -11.41 10.83 11.79
CA THR A 85 -12.81 11.02 11.40
C THR A 85 -12.98 10.56 9.96
N LEU A 86 -13.69 9.46 9.77
CA LEU A 86 -14.02 8.95 8.44
C LEU A 86 -14.98 9.93 7.79
N ASP A 87 -14.47 10.76 6.86
CA ASP A 87 -15.33 11.59 6.04
C ASP A 87 -16.16 10.69 5.12
N ILE A 88 -17.42 11.05 4.88
CA ILE A 88 -18.34 10.40 3.94
C ILE A 88 -17.77 10.33 2.51
N TYR A 89 -16.76 11.15 2.20
CA TYR A 89 -16.00 11.11 0.94
C TYR A 89 -14.81 10.15 0.95
N CYS A 90 -14.29 9.79 2.12
CA CYS A 90 -13.20 8.83 2.26
C CYS A 90 -13.75 7.42 2.06
N GLY A 91 -13.75 6.95 0.82
CA GLY A 91 -14.14 5.59 0.43
C GLY A 91 -13.16 4.50 0.90
N HIS A 92 -12.67 4.59 2.13
CA HIS A 92 -11.69 3.69 2.75
C HIS A 92 -12.16 3.35 4.17
N PRO A 93 -12.77 2.17 4.39
CA PRO A 93 -13.23 1.78 5.72
C PRO A 93 -12.04 1.50 6.64
N ALA A 94 -12.05 2.07 7.85
CA ALA A 94 -11.07 1.69 8.87
C ALA A 94 -11.33 0.25 9.34
N PHE A 95 -10.29 -0.59 9.30
CA PHE A 95 -10.33 -1.96 9.81
C PHE A 95 -9.18 -2.22 10.78
N GLU A 96 -9.39 -3.20 11.63
CA GLU A 96 -8.42 -3.68 12.61
C GLU A 96 -8.28 -5.20 12.53
N PHE A 97 -7.09 -5.68 12.87
CA PHE A 97 -6.72 -7.08 12.88
C PHE A 97 -5.57 -7.28 13.86
N ASP A 98 -5.48 -8.49 14.41
CA ASP A 98 -4.41 -8.86 15.33
C ASP A 98 -3.21 -9.44 14.57
N VAL A 99 -2.00 -9.08 15.01
CA VAL A 99 -0.74 -9.65 14.49
C VAL A 99 0.00 -10.31 15.65
N ALA A 100 0.48 -11.53 15.44
CA ALA A 100 1.23 -12.22 16.48
C ALA A 100 2.59 -11.54 16.70
N ARG A 101 2.76 -10.92 17.87
CA ARG A 101 4.04 -10.31 18.25
C ARG A 101 5.06 -11.40 18.57
N ARG A 102 6.01 -11.64 17.66
CA ARG A 102 7.24 -12.38 17.98
C ARG A 102 8.26 -11.39 18.54
N ILE A 103 8.62 -11.53 19.81
CA ILE A 103 9.68 -10.72 20.42
C ILE A 103 11.01 -11.28 19.91
N THR A 104 11.57 -10.64 18.89
CA THR A 104 12.99 -10.81 18.53
C THR A 104 13.81 -9.81 19.33
N GLU A 105 15.00 -10.23 19.80
CA GLU A 105 15.98 -9.32 20.39
C GLU A 105 16.23 -8.16 19.40
N GLY A 106 16.18 -6.93 19.91
CA GLY A 106 16.04 -5.71 19.12
C GLY A 106 16.97 -5.67 17.92
N MET A 107 16.39 -5.72 16.73
CA MET A 107 17.11 -5.40 15.50
C MET A 107 17.51 -3.93 15.60
N SER A 108 18.77 -3.65 15.89
CA SER A 108 19.34 -2.30 15.87
C SER A 108 19.39 -1.82 14.42
N LEU A 109 18.26 -1.34 13.91
CA LEU A 109 18.20 -0.62 12.65
C LEU A 109 18.88 0.74 12.84
N SER A 110 20.12 0.87 12.36
CA SER A 110 20.73 2.17 12.14
C SER A 110 20.17 2.76 10.84
N GLU A 111 18.90 3.15 10.86
CA GLU A 111 18.29 3.86 9.74
C GLU A 111 18.60 5.35 9.90
N SER A 112 19.31 5.91 8.92
CA SER A 112 19.44 7.35 8.79
C SER A 112 18.16 7.89 8.16
N PHE A 113 17.39 8.64 8.93
CA PHE A 113 16.21 9.35 8.42
C PHE A 113 16.60 10.75 7.96
N LEU A 114 16.00 11.22 6.87
CA LEU A 114 16.09 12.61 6.49
C LEU A 114 15.26 13.44 7.46
N ASP A 115 15.86 14.49 8.00
CA ASP A 115 15.20 15.41 8.91
C ASP A 115 14.38 16.44 8.12
N PHE A 116 13.19 16.02 7.71
CA PHE A 116 12.25 16.91 7.03
C PHE A 116 11.74 18.02 7.94
N SER A 117 11.73 17.81 9.26
CA SER A 117 11.32 18.84 10.24
C SER A 117 12.25 20.04 10.27
N ASN A 118 13.54 19.84 10.02
CA ASN A 118 14.54 20.91 9.93
C ASN A 118 14.95 21.23 8.49
N GLY A 119 14.16 20.80 7.51
CA GLY A 119 14.33 21.21 6.12
C GLY A 119 14.18 22.73 5.98
N SER A 120 15.10 23.38 5.26
CA SER A 120 15.00 24.82 5.00
C SER A 120 14.01 25.05 3.86
N PHE A 121 12.70 25.01 4.19
CA PHE A 121 11.62 25.21 3.24
C PHE A 121 11.73 26.56 2.50
N ASP A 122 12.25 27.60 3.15
CA ASP A 122 12.52 28.88 2.51
C ASP A 122 13.48 28.74 1.32
N LYS A 123 14.59 28.00 1.49
CA LYS A 123 15.55 27.74 0.39
C LYS A 123 14.98 26.85 -0.70
N ILE A 124 14.14 25.89 -0.34
CA ILE A 124 13.44 25.03 -1.29
C ILE A 124 12.49 25.88 -2.14
N ASN A 125 11.74 26.77 -1.49
CA ASN A 125 10.82 27.69 -2.17
C ASN A 125 11.59 28.68 -3.05
N GLU A 126 12.66 29.30 -2.56
CA GLU A 126 13.53 30.18 -3.36
C GLU A 126 14.05 29.46 -4.62
N TYR A 127 14.46 28.20 -4.48
CA TYR A 127 14.88 27.39 -5.61
C TYR A 127 13.74 27.12 -6.60
N LEU A 128 12.58 26.69 -6.13
CA LEU A 128 11.41 26.40 -6.98
C LEU A 128 10.87 27.66 -7.68
N GLU A 129 10.94 28.81 -7.02
CA GLU A 129 10.57 30.12 -7.58
C GLU A 129 11.56 30.59 -8.65
N SER A 130 12.83 30.19 -8.54
CA SER A 130 13.85 30.53 -9.54
C SER A 130 13.67 29.79 -10.88
N ILE A 131 12.82 28.76 -10.94
CA ILE A 131 12.57 27.97 -12.13
C ILE A 131 11.54 28.68 -13.03
N HIS A 132 11.92 28.95 -14.27
CA HIS A 132 11.01 29.48 -15.29
C HIS A 132 10.15 28.35 -15.90
N TRP A 133 9.14 27.90 -15.15
CA TRP A 133 8.29 26.75 -15.49
C TRP A 133 7.70 26.79 -16.92
N GLU A 134 7.32 27.97 -17.41
CA GLU A 134 6.80 28.13 -18.78
C GLU A 134 7.83 27.75 -19.84
N GLN A 135 9.12 28.04 -19.63
CA GLN A 135 10.20 27.68 -20.54
C GLN A 135 10.57 26.20 -20.41
N GLU A 136 10.60 25.67 -19.18
CA GLU A 136 10.91 24.25 -18.94
C GLU A 136 9.86 23.31 -19.56
N PHE A 137 8.59 23.72 -19.58
CA PHE A 137 7.50 22.95 -20.15
C PHE A 137 7.22 23.26 -21.64
N LEU A 138 7.79 24.34 -22.18
CA LEU A 138 7.64 24.68 -23.59
C LEU A 138 8.31 23.57 -24.44
N ASN A 139 7.49 22.74 -25.09
CA ASN A 139 7.86 21.61 -25.96
C ASN A 139 8.15 20.27 -25.26
N SER A 140 7.82 20.12 -23.98
CA SER A 140 7.90 18.83 -23.30
C SER A 140 6.49 18.23 -23.14
N GLY A 141 6.33 16.95 -23.49
CA GLY A 141 5.09 16.22 -23.22
C GLY A 141 4.90 15.99 -21.72
N LEU A 142 3.65 15.77 -21.28
CA LEU A 142 3.31 15.63 -19.86
C LEU A 142 4.19 14.59 -19.14
N ASP A 143 4.39 13.42 -19.77
CA ASP A 143 5.20 12.33 -19.21
C ASP A 143 6.68 12.72 -19.08
N ALA A 144 7.22 13.45 -20.07
CA ALA A 144 8.60 13.92 -20.05
C ALA A 144 8.84 15.02 -19.01
N CYS A 145 7.80 15.80 -18.68
CA CYS A 145 7.86 16.78 -17.60
C CYS A 145 7.92 16.11 -16.22
N VAL A 146 7.19 15.00 -16.03
CA VAL A 146 7.15 14.25 -14.76
C VAL A 146 8.45 13.49 -14.48
N GLU A 147 9.15 13.01 -15.51
CA GLU A 147 10.45 12.35 -15.31
C GLU A 147 11.59 13.33 -14.97
N ARG A 148 11.40 14.62 -15.23
CA ARG A 148 12.45 15.64 -15.13
C ARG A 148 12.50 16.35 -13.77
N PHE A 149 11.42 16.26 -12.99
CA PHE A 149 11.26 16.89 -11.67
C PHE A 149 10.62 15.90 -10.70
#